data_AF-A0A947CRV2-F1
#
_entry.id   AF-A0A947CRV2-F1
#
_cell.length_a   1.000
_cell.length_b   1.000
_cell.length_c   1.000
_cell.angle_alpha   90.00
_cell.angle_beta   90.00
_cell.angle_gamma   90.00
#
_symmetry.space_group_name_H-M   'P 1'
#
loop_
_entity.id
_entity.type
_entity.pdbx_description
1 polymer ?
#
loop_
_entity_poly.entity_id
_entity_poly.type
_entity_poly.pdbx_seq_one_letter_code
_entity_poly.pdbx_strand_id
1 'polypeptide(L)'
;MRAPIALGLALTVMGCAADEPLDVGKTVQLLSPEVELERVTAIRDVSAGMGLTNAALLAGIAKSETDLIHCWSEATWACQGPDSPSCGGGPVIAGAADGP
;
A
#
# COMPACT_ATOMS: atom_id res chain seq x y z
N MET A 1 28.23 -40.60 -42.59
CA MET A 1 28.03 -40.88 -41.15
C MET A 1 27.07 -39.83 -40.61
N ARG A 2 25.99 -40.27 -39.94
CA ARG A 2 24.96 -39.42 -39.33
C ARG A 2 25.42 -38.99 -37.92
N ALA A 3 25.18 -37.74 -37.54
CA ALA A 3 24.82 -37.34 -36.18
C ALA A 3 24.00 -36.04 -36.25
N PRO A 4 22.80 -35.99 -35.63
CA PRO A 4 21.93 -34.82 -35.53
C PRO A 4 22.27 -34.00 -34.27
N ILE A 5 21.37 -33.10 -33.82
CA ILE A 5 21.36 -32.33 -32.54
C ILE A 5 21.69 -30.84 -32.77
N ALA A 6 20.92 -29.83 -32.37
CA ALA A 6 19.72 -29.77 -31.52
C ALA A 6 18.73 -28.76 -32.09
N LEU A 7 17.46 -29.16 -32.08
CA LEU A 7 16.29 -28.31 -32.18
C LEU A 7 16.29 -27.35 -30.98
N GLY A 8 16.62 -26.08 -31.20
CA GLY A 8 16.54 -25.04 -30.19
C GLY A 8 15.08 -24.79 -29.81
N LEU A 9 14.66 -25.28 -28.65
CA LEU A 9 13.38 -24.96 -28.04
C LEU A 9 13.44 -23.51 -27.53
N ALA A 10 12.99 -22.56 -28.34
CA ALA A 10 12.79 -21.18 -27.92
C ALA A 10 11.61 -21.13 -26.94
N LEU A 11 11.91 -21.08 -25.65
CA LEU A 11 10.91 -20.86 -24.59
C LEU A 11 10.57 -19.36 -24.56
N THR A 12 9.58 -18.95 -25.32
CA THR A 12 9.00 -17.61 -25.21
C THR A 12 8.18 -17.53 -23.94
N VAL A 13 8.70 -16.84 -22.93
CA VAL A 13 7.95 -16.46 -21.73
C VAL A 13 6.96 -15.36 -22.16
N MET A 14 5.82 -15.75 -22.72
CA MET A 14 4.72 -14.84 -23.02
C MET A 14 3.94 -14.63 -21.72
N GLY A 15 4.34 -13.61 -20.95
CA GLY A 15 3.76 -13.27 -19.66
C GLY A 15 3.52 -11.78 -19.51
N CYS A 16 2.57 -11.25 -20.28
CA CYS A 16 1.73 -10.10 -19.89
C CYS A 16 0.34 -10.50 -20.37
N ALA A 17 -0.45 -11.09 -19.47
CA ALA A 17 -1.88 -11.20 -19.70
C ALA A 17 -2.40 -9.78 -19.90
N ALA A 18 -3.15 -9.56 -20.99
CA ALA A 18 -3.77 -8.27 -21.25
C ALA A 18 -4.66 -7.90 -20.06
N ASP A 19 -4.46 -6.71 -19.53
CA ASP A 19 -5.33 -6.12 -18.52
C ASP A 19 -6.75 -5.98 -19.10
N GLU A 20 -7.65 -6.89 -18.72
CA GLU A 20 -9.07 -6.59 -18.75
C GLU A 20 -9.29 -5.41 -17.78
N PRO A 21 -9.95 -4.32 -18.19
CA PRO A 21 -10.20 -3.21 -17.30
C PRO A 21 -11.19 -3.67 -16.22
N LEU A 22 -10.65 -4.10 -15.09
CA LEU A 22 -11.42 -4.19 -13.85
C LEU A 22 -11.95 -2.78 -13.58
N ASP A 23 -13.26 -2.67 -13.35
CA ASP A 23 -13.91 -1.46 -12.86
C ASP A 23 -13.45 -1.22 -11.41
N VAL A 24 -12.20 -0.81 -11.26
CA VAL A 24 -11.62 -0.40 -9.99
C VAL A 24 -12.11 1.01 -9.76
N GLY A 25 -13.02 1.18 -8.79
CA GLY A 25 -13.46 2.49 -8.35
C GLY A 25 -12.25 3.41 -8.16
N LYS A 26 -12.28 4.61 -8.75
CA LYS A 26 -11.21 5.59 -8.61
C LYS A 26 -11.02 5.91 -7.13
N THR A 27 -9.93 5.43 -6.55
CA THR A 27 -9.46 5.90 -5.25
C THR A 27 -8.93 7.32 -5.44
N VAL A 28 -9.47 8.26 -4.68
CA VAL A 28 -8.82 9.57 -4.52
C VAL A 28 -7.57 9.30 -3.70
N GLN A 29 -6.41 9.25 -4.36
CA GLN A 29 -5.12 9.20 -3.68
C GLN A 29 -4.90 10.56 -3.02
N LEU A 30 -4.98 10.64 -1.69
CA LEU A 30 -4.88 11.91 -0.96
C LEU A 30 -3.43 12.33 -0.70
N LEU A 31 -2.48 11.38 -0.84
CA LEU A 31 -1.05 11.59 -0.59
C LEU A 31 -0.25 11.59 -1.89
N SER A 32 0.85 12.36 -1.91
CA SER A 32 1.88 12.25 -2.96
C SER A 32 2.61 10.90 -2.85
N PRO A 33 3.12 10.34 -3.97
CA PRO A 33 3.85 9.07 -3.96
C PRO A 33 5.02 9.01 -2.98
N GLU A 34 5.71 10.13 -2.77
CA GLU A 34 6.86 10.22 -1.87
C GLU A 34 6.45 10.03 -0.40
N VAL A 35 5.37 10.71 0.02
CA VAL A 35 4.78 10.59 1.36
C VAL A 35 4.19 9.20 1.57
N GLU A 36 3.56 8.63 0.54
CA GLU A 36 3.07 7.25 0.57
C GLU A 36 4.24 6.28 0.83
N LEU A 37 5.33 6.39 0.07
CA LEU A 37 6.52 5.56 0.23
C LEU A 37 7.15 5.69 1.62
N GLU A 38 7.28 6.91 2.13
CA GLU A 38 7.78 7.19 3.47
C GLU A 38 6.97 6.44 4.54
N ARG A 39 5.63 6.56 4.48
CA ARG A 39 4.72 5.98 5.47
C ARG A 39 4.67 4.46 5.40
N VAL A 40 4.62 3.87 4.21
CA VAL A 40 4.65 2.39 4.09
C VAL A 40 5.99 1.82 4.55
N THR A 41 7.10 2.55 4.35
CA THR A 41 8.42 2.15 4.85
C THR A 41 8.48 2.21 6.37
N ALA A 42 7.93 3.26 6.99
CA ALA A 42 7.84 3.37 8.44
C ALA A 42 7.01 2.21 9.05
N ILE A 43 5.87 1.87 8.44
CA ILE A 43 5.04 0.73 8.88
C ILE A 43 5.83 -0.57 8.78
N ARG A 44 6.51 -0.82 7.66
CA ARG A 44 7.37 -2.00 7.47
C ARG A 44 8.42 -2.11 8.58
N ASP A 45 9.15 -1.04 8.85
CA ASP A 45 10.32 -1.07 9.73
C ASP A 45 9.92 -1.24 11.20
N VAL A 46 8.89 -0.50 11.65
CA VAL A 46 8.36 -0.63 13.01
C VAL A 46 7.77 -2.03 13.22
N SER A 47 7.00 -2.53 12.25
CA SER A 47 6.38 -3.86 12.33
C SER A 47 7.42 -4.97 12.37
N ALA A 48 8.48 -4.87 11.57
CA ALA A 48 9.58 -5.83 11.58
C ALA A 48 10.28 -5.88 12.95
N GLY A 49 10.44 -4.72 13.63
CA GLY A 49 10.95 -4.64 15.00
C GLY A 49 10.08 -5.37 16.04
N MET A 50 8.81 -5.65 15.70
CA MET A 50 7.86 -6.40 16.52
C MET A 50 7.71 -7.87 16.08
N GLY A 51 8.50 -8.33 15.11
CA GLY A 51 8.40 -9.68 14.54
C GLY A 51 7.27 -9.85 13.51
N LEU A 52 6.61 -8.77 13.09
CA LEU A 52 5.58 -8.78 12.07
C LEU A 52 6.20 -8.43 10.71
N THR A 53 6.42 -9.44 9.87
CA THR A 53 7.23 -9.28 8.64
C THR A 53 6.41 -9.22 7.34
N ASN A 54 5.08 -9.39 7.41
CA ASN A 54 4.21 -9.19 6.24
C ASN A 54 3.87 -7.70 6.06
N ALA A 55 4.84 -6.94 5.58
CA ALA A 55 4.74 -5.49 5.44
C ALA A 55 3.63 -5.06 4.49
N ALA A 56 3.42 -5.79 3.38
CA ALA A 56 2.37 -5.48 2.42
C ALA A 56 0.98 -5.56 3.05
N LEU A 57 0.73 -6.58 3.88
CA LEU A 57 -0.53 -6.70 4.60
C LEU A 57 -0.74 -5.53 5.57
N LEU A 58 0.28 -5.19 6.36
CA LEU A 58 0.16 -4.16 7.40
C LEU A 58 0.01 -2.75 6.82
N ALA A 59 0.80 -2.43 5.79
CA ALA A 59 0.64 -1.18 5.05
C ALA A 59 -0.71 -1.14 4.30
N GLY A 60 -1.16 -2.27 3.75
CA GLY A 60 -2.45 -2.41 3.11
C GLY A 60 -3.63 -2.14 4.04
N ILE A 61 -3.57 -2.62 5.29
CA ILE A 61 -4.58 -2.29 6.32
C ILE A 61 -4.59 -0.78 6.56
N ALA A 62 -3.43 -0.16 6.85
CA ALA A 62 -3.38 1.29 7.10
C ALA A 62 -3.88 2.12 5.90
N LYS A 63 -3.57 1.69 4.67
CA LYS A 63 -4.09 2.28 3.43
C LYS A 63 -5.61 2.13 3.33
N SER A 64 -6.16 0.96 3.65
CA SER A 64 -7.62 0.73 3.63
C SER A 64 -8.37 1.55 4.68
N GLU A 65 -7.81 1.71 5.87
CA GLU A 65 -8.49 2.37 7.01
C GLU A 65 -8.49 3.90 6.91
N THR A 66 -7.39 4.46 6.39
CA THR A 66 -7.13 5.92 6.48
C THR A 66 -6.43 6.50 5.26
N ASP A 67 -6.24 5.74 4.19
CA ASP A 67 -5.36 6.11 3.07
C ASP A 67 -3.92 6.48 3.52
N LEU A 68 -3.44 5.85 4.61
CA LEU A 68 -2.18 6.15 5.30
C LEU A 68 -2.13 7.54 5.96
N ILE A 69 -3.27 8.18 6.23
CA ILE A 69 -3.32 9.47 6.92
C ILE A 69 -3.39 9.25 8.43
N HIS A 70 -2.48 9.89 9.18
CA HIS A 70 -2.45 9.78 10.64
C HIS A 70 -3.11 10.96 11.35
N CYS A 71 -2.88 12.18 10.85
CA CYS A 71 -3.31 13.40 11.52
C CYS A 71 -4.61 13.93 10.92
N TRP A 72 -5.55 14.33 11.78
CA TRP A 72 -6.86 14.84 11.33
C TRP A 72 -6.73 16.10 10.47
N SER A 73 -5.66 16.88 10.65
CA SER A 73 -5.35 18.06 9.81
C SER A 73 -5.21 17.73 8.32
N GLU A 74 -4.91 16.48 7.97
CA GLU A 74 -4.77 16.00 6.60
C GLU A 74 -6.07 15.35 6.07
N ALA A 75 -7.03 15.06 6.93
CA ALA A 75 -8.31 14.43 6.60
C ALA A 75 -9.43 14.94 7.52
N THR A 76 -9.79 16.22 7.38
CA THR A 76 -10.72 16.90 8.29
C THR A 76 -12.16 16.39 8.23
N TRP A 77 -12.44 15.44 7.34
CA TRP A 77 -13.69 14.73 7.20
C TRP A 77 -13.79 13.50 8.14
N ALA A 78 -12.66 13.03 8.67
CA ALA A 78 -12.58 11.86 9.53
C ALA A 78 -12.96 12.20 10.99
N CYS A 79 -13.23 11.17 11.80
CA CYS A 79 -13.48 11.32 13.23
C CYS A 79 -12.19 11.69 13.98
N GLN A 80 -12.27 12.67 14.88
CA GLN A 80 -11.14 13.08 15.72
C GLN A 80 -10.91 12.08 16.86
N GLY A 81 -9.64 11.72 17.04
CA GLY A 81 -9.14 11.01 18.21
C GLY A 81 -8.48 11.95 19.22
N PRO A 82 -7.66 11.41 20.14
CA PRO A 82 -6.89 12.20 21.09
C PRO A 82 -5.78 13.01 20.40
N ASP A 83 -5.32 14.07 21.06
CA ASP A 83 -4.17 14.85 20.63
C ASP A 83 -2.88 14.02 20.67
N SER A 84 -2.02 14.22 19.67
CA SER A 84 -0.74 13.52 19.53
C SER A 84 0.40 14.48 19.23
N PRO A 85 1.57 14.31 19.89
CA PRO A 85 2.79 15.03 19.52
C PRO A 85 3.19 14.83 18.05
N SER A 86 2.91 13.67 17.46
CA SER A 86 3.19 13.37 16.05
C SER A 86 2.37 14.24 15.08
N CYS A 87 1.28 14.82 15.56
CA CYS A 87 0.41 15.74 14.82
C CYS A 87 0.58 17.20 15.29
N GLY A 88 1.75 17.54 15.84
CA GLY A 88 2.03 18.89 16.33
C GLY A 88 1.19 19.31 17.55
N GLY A 89 0.69 18.33 18.31
CA GLY A 89 -0.25 18.55 19.41
C GLY A 89 -1.72 18.61 18.99
N GLY A 90 -2.03 18.39 17.71
CA GLY A 90 -3.40 18.22 17.22
C GLY A 90 -3.89 16.76 17.25
N PRO A 91 -5.16 16.52 16.89
CA PRO A 91 -5.78 15.20 16.98
C PRO A 91 -5.32 14.23 15.89
N VAL A 92 -5.19 12.96 16.27
CA VAL A 92 -5.09 11.84 15.32
C VAL A 92 -6.46 11.50 14.72
N ILE A 93 -6.47 10.74 13.64
CA ILE A 93 -7.69 10.12 13.13
C ILE A 93 -8.09 8.94 14.02
N ALA A 94 -9.35 8.88 14.45
CA ALA A 94 -9.93 7.77 15.20
C ALA A 94 -10.84 6.85 14.36
N GLY A 95 -11.20 7.28 13.15
CA GLY A 95 -12.02 6.51 12.21
C GLY A 95 -12.25 7.31 10.93
N ALA A 96 -12.14 6.63 9.78
CA ALA A 96 -12.23 7.25 8.46
C ALA A 96 -12.98 6.35 7.47
N ALA A 97 -12.58 5.09 7.36
CA ALA A 97 -13.19 4.13 6.46
C ALA A 97 -13.59 2.84 7.20
N ASP A 98 -14.64 2.91 8.02
CA ASP A 98 -15.21 1.74 8.72
C ASP A 98 -15.95 0.76 7.77
N GLY A 99 -15.97 1.04 6.46
CA GLY A 99 -16.72 0.28 5.44
C GLY A 99 -18.24 0.58 5.44
N PRO A 100 -19.01 -0.03 4.52
CA PRO A 100 -20.45 -0.25 4.69
C PRO A 100 -20.76 -1.27 5.80
#